data_AF-A0A0C9T576-F1
#
_entry.id   AF-A0A0C9T576-F1
#
_cell.length_a   1.000
_cell.length_b   1.000
_cell.length_c   1.000
_cell.angle_alpha   90.00
_cell.angle_beta   90.00
_cell.angle_gamma   90.00
#
_symmetry.space_group_name_H-M   'P 1'
#
loop_
_entity.id
_entity.type
_entity.pdbx_description
1 polymer ?
#
loop_
_entity_poly.entity_id
_entity_poly.type
_entity_poly.pdbx_seq_one_letter_code
_entity_poly.pdbx_strand_id
1 'polypeptide(L)'
;DHYAAYIYQKAAHLLHNDSLNRHPAPDVLAVFTWFLEGLDCPIPQFIKEGAMAMQGEGSGSCGMAAYNYIESLAHGNIPDWECHLSPLFRQISLHKLIVYH
;
A
#
# COMPACT_ATOMS: atom_id res chain seq x y z
N ASP A 1 7.64 -13.87 -1.46
CA ASP A 1 7.62 -12.39 -1.56
C ASP A 1 6.18 -11.90 -1.54
N HIS A 2 5.88 -10.94 -0.66
CA HIS A 2 4.54 -10.39 -0.43
C HIS A 2 4.63 -8.89 -0.17
N TYR A 3 3.66 -8.13 -0.65
CA TYR A 3 3.64 -6.68 -0.55
C TYR A 3 2.39 -6.20 0.20
N ALA A 4 2.58 -5.21 1.07
CA ALA A 4 1.53 -4.50 1.79
C ALA A 4 1.75 -2.99 1.67
N ALA A 5 0.69 -2.20 1.84
CA ALA A 5 0.73 -0.75 1.76
C ALA A 5 0.67 -0.12 3.16
N TYR A 6 1.61 0.78 3.44
CA TYR A 6 1.62 1.61 4.65
C TYR A 6 1.47 3.07 4.29
N ILE A 7 0.59 3.79 5.03
CA ILE A 7 0.30 5.19 4.74
C ILE A 7 0.38 6.03 6.00
N TYR A 8 1.13 7.12 5.88
CA TYR A 8 1.29 8.14 6.90
C TYR A 8 0.85 9.50 6.36
N GLN A 9 -0.19 10.08 6.97
CA GLN A 9 -0.74 11.39 6.60
C GLN A 9 -0.62 12.37 7.77
N LYS A 10 0.58 12.49 8.36
CA LYS A 10 0.84 13.32 9.56
C LYS A 10 -0.17 13.06 10.70
N ALA A 11 -0.46 11.79 10.91
CA ALA A 11 -1.43 11.33 11.91
C ALA A 11 -0.72 10.60 13.05
N ALA A 12 -1.42 10.41 14.17
CA ALA A 12 -0.91 9.62 15.30
C ALA A 12 -0.88 8.09 15.03
N HIS A 13 -1.12 7.66 13.79
CA HIS A 13 -1.13 6.26 13.40
C HIS A 13 -0.58 6.06 11.99
N LEU A 14 -0.13 4.83 11.73
CA LEU A 14 0.10 4.31 10.39
C LEU A 14 -1.11 3.52 9.94
N LEU A 15 -1.55 3.72 8.69
CA LEU A 15 -2.56 2.87 8.09
C LEU A 15 -1.87 1.71 7.36
N HIS A 16 -2.25 0.48 7.69
CA HIS A 16 -1.76 -0.75 7.05
C HIS A 16 -2.87 -1.38 6.21
N ASN A 17 -2.56 -1.73 4.98
CA ASN A 17 -3.49 -2.44 4.10
C ASN A 17 -2.77 -3.61 3.44
N ASP A 18 -3.40 -4.78 3.53
CA ASP A 18 -2.86 -6.04 3.02
C ASP A 18 -3.94 -6.79 2.25
N SER A 19 -3.65 -7.11 0.98
CA SER A 19 -4.63 -7.78 0.10
C SER A 19 -4.87 -9.25 0.47
N LEU A 20 -4.11 -9.82 1.39
CA LEU A 20 -4.34 -11.11 2.02
C LEU A 20 -4.86 -10.97 3.46
N ASN A 21 -5.21 -9.76 3.89
CA ASN A 21 -5.68 -9.44 5.24
C ASN A 21 -4.74 -9.96 6.34
N ARG A 22 -3.43 -9.91 6.07
CA ARG A 22 -2.40 -10.27 7.06
C ARG A 22 -2.15 -9.09 7.99
N HIS A 23 -1.81 -9.41 9.23
CA HIS A 23 -1.33 -8.42 10.18
C HIS A 23 -0.05 -7.71 9.70
N PRO A 24 0.15 -6.45 10.08
CA PRO A 24 1.39 -5.74 9.77
C PRO A 24 2.60 -6.45 10.36
N ALA A 25 3.76 -6.30 9.72
CA ALA A 25 5.01 -6.81 10.29
C ALA A 25 5.32 -6.09 11.62
N PRO A 26 5.81 -6.83 12.64
CA PRO A 26 5.87 -6.34 14.02
C PRO A 26 6.88 -5.21 14.24
N ASP A 27 7.85 -5.07 13.34
CA ASP A 27 8.94 -4.10 13.38
C ASP A 27 8.62 -2.80 12.64
N VAL A 28 7.60 -2.78 11.77
CA VAL A 28 7.31 -1.62 10.91
C VAL A 28 7.03 -0.35 11.70
N LEU A 29 6.26 -0.45 12.80
CA LEU A 29 5.99 0.72 13.63
C LEU A 29 7.29 1.28 14.20
N ALA A 30 8.13 0.43 14.79
CA ALA A 30 9.39 0.84 15.41
C ALA A 30 10.37 1.46 14.40
N VAL A 31 10.50 0.86 13.21
CA VAL A 31 11.34 1.38 12.13
C VAL A 31 10.84 2.73 11.65
N PHE A 32 9.52 2.88 11.46
CA PHE A 32 8.94 4.12 10.97
C PHE A 32 8.97 5.24 12.02
N THR A 33 8.74 4.92 13.30
CA THR A 33 8.89 5.90 14.38
C THR A 33 10.32 6.40 14.47
N TRP A 34 11.31 5.50 14.38
CA TRP A 34 12.72 5.86 14.35
C TRP A 34 13.05 6.77 13.16
N PHE A 35 12.50 6.51 11.98
CA PHE A 35 12.69 7.37 10.81
C PHE A 35 12.16 8.80 11.01
N LEU A 36 11.10 8.97 11.80
CA LEU A 36 10.51 10.27 12.10
C LEU A 36 11.14 10.97 13.31
N GLU A 37 12.02 10.31 14.05
CA GLU A 37 12.68 10.92 15.21
C GLU A 37 13.46 12.17 14.81
N GLY A 38 13.19 13.27 15.51
CA GLY A 38 13.81 14.58 15.25
C GLY A 38 13.14 15.41 14.15
N LEU A 39 12.09 14.90 13.49
CA LEU A 39 11.27 15.68 12.56
C LEU A 39 10.11 16.38 13.30
N ASP A 40 9.76 17.59 12.86
CA ASP A 40 8.59 18.34 13.37
C ASP A 40 7.28 17.78 12.78
N CYS A 41 6.96 16.54 13.13
CA CYS A 41 5.75 15.85 12.70
C CYS A 41 5.24 14.87 13.76
N PRO A 42 3.94 14.52 13.74
CA PRO A 42 3.38 13.57 14.71
C PRO A 42 3.99 12.16 14.59
N ILE A 43 4.56 11.64 15.67
CA ILE A 43 5.10 10.28 15.70
C ILE A 43 3.95 9.28 15.89
N PRO A 44 3.75 8.31 14.98
CA PRO A 44 2.66 7.35 15.09
C PRO A 44 2.87 6.43 16.31
N GLN A 45 1.79 6.17 17.04
CA GLN A 45 1.81 5.34 18.26
C GLN A 45 1.24 3.94 18.05
N PHE A 46 0.52 3.73 16.95
CA PHE A 46 -0.10 2.45 16.62
C PHE A 46 -0.28 2.30 15.11
N ILE A 47 -0.51 1.06 14.68
CA ILE A 47 -0.93 0.73 13.32
C ILE A 47 -2.43 0.48 13.32
N LYS A 48 -3.15 1.14 12.42
CA LYS A 48 -4.56 0.89 12.12
C LYS A 48 -4.64 0.04 10.86
N GLU A 49 -5.35 -1.07 10.91
CA GLU A 49 -5.62 -1.89 9.73
C GLU A 49 -6.78 -1.25 8.93
N GLY A 50 -6.60 -1.14 7.62
CA GLY A 50 -7.57 -0.61 6.68
C GLY A 50 -8.18 -1.70 5.79
N ALA A 51 -9.19 -1.31 5.00
CA ALA A 51 -9.78 -2.18 4.01
C ALA A 51 -9.18 -1.87 2.63
N MET A 52 -8.77 -2.92 1.91
CA MET A 52 -8.38 -2.85 0.50
C MET A 52 -8.95 -4.04 -0.27
N ALA A 53 -8.89 -3.97 -1.60
CA ALA A 53 -9.30 -5.07 -2.46
C ALA A 53 -8.47 -6.33 -2.17
N MET A 54 -9.18 -7.44 -2.00
CA MET A 54 -8.60 -8.73 -1.61
C MET A 54 -8.10 -9.50 -2.82
N GLN A 55 -6.92 -10.10 -2.70
CA GLN A 55 -6.39 -10.98 -3.74
C GLN A 55 -6.87 -12.42 -3.54
N GLY A 56 -7.09 -13.14 -4.64
CA GLY A 56 -7.29 -14.59 -4.60
C GLY A 56 -5.99 -15.33 -4.23
N GLU A 57 -6.15 -16.51 -3.66
CA GLU A 57 -5.03 -17.41 -3.36
C GLU A 57 -4.23 -17.73 -4.64
N GLY A 58 -2.90 -17.62 -4.58
CA GLY A 58 -2.02 -17.92 -5.72
C GLY A 58 -2.01 -16.90 -6.87
N SER A 59 -2.74 -15.78 -6.79
CA SER A 59 -2.81 -14.78 -7.87
C SER A 59 -1.48 -14.04 -8.14
N GLY A 60 -0.59 -13.96 -7.15
CA GLY A 60 0.69 -13.26 -7.27
C GLY A 60 0.53 -11.75 -7.52
N SER A 61 -0.58 -11.16 -7.07
CA SER A 61 -0.94 -9.77 -7.40
C SER A 61 -0.88 -8.79 -6.23
N CYS A 62 -0.31 -9.18 -5.08
CA CYS A 62 -0.15 -8.30 -3.90
C CYS A 62 0.48 -6.95 -4.25
N GLY A 63 1.50 -6.95 -5.12
CA GLY A 63 2.13 -5.73 -5.60
C GLY A 63 1.18 -4.81 -6.37
N MET A 64 0.33 -5.36 -7.23
CA MET A 64 -0.66 -4.57 -7.98
C MET A 64 -1.78 -4.05 -7.08
N ALA A 65 -2.24 -4.88 -6.14
CA ALA A 65 -3.25 -4.48 -5.17
C ALA A 65 -2.73 -3.34 -4.29
N ALA A 66 -1.51 -3.47 -3.74
CA ALA A 66 -0.89 -2.44 -2.92
C ALA A 66 -0.63 -1.14 -3.71
N TYR A 67 -0.15 -1.26 -4.96
CA TYR A 67 0.08 -0.12 -5.84
C TYR A 67 -1.22 0.61 -6.18
N ASN A 68 -2.27 -0.11 -6.58
CA ASN A 68 -3.57 0.48 -6.89
C ASN A 68 -4.16 1.22 -5.68
N TYR A 69 -4.03 0.66 -4.48
CA TYR A 69 -4.50 1.31 -3.26
C TYR A 69 -3.75 2.63 -2.96
N ILE A 70 -2.43 2.66 -3.16
CA ILE A 70 -1.65 3.90 -3.00
C ILE A 70 -2.02 4.91 -4.08
N GLU A 71 -2.13 4.48 -5.34
CA GLU A 71 -2.51 5.38 -6.44
C GLU A 71 -3.93 5.95 -6.26
N SER A 72 -4.90 5.16 -5.80
CA SER A 72 -6.29 5.63 -5.62
C SER A 72 -6.41 6.71 -4.55
N LEU A 73 -5.53 6.69 -3.55
CA LEU A 73 -5.46 7.73 -2.53
C LEU A 73 -4.77 9.01 -3.03
N ALA A 74 -3.86 8.90 -3.99
CA ALA A 74 -3.26 10.05 -4.66
C ALA A 74 -4.18 10.64 -5.75
N HIS A 75 -4.99 9.79 -6.39
CA HIS A 75 -5.84 10.13 -7.53
C HIS A 75 -7.23 9.50 -7.36
N GLY A 76 -8.23 10.31 -6.98
CA GLY A 76 -9.58 9.83 -6.68
C GLY A 76 -10.39 9.24 -7.85
N ASN A 77 -9.82 9.12 -9.04
CA ASN A 77 -10.48 8.60 -10.25
C ASN A 77 -9.92 7.26 -10.72
N ILE A 78 -9.08 6.59 -9.91
CA ILE A 78 -8.53 5.29 -10.28
C ILE A 78 -9.52 4.20 -9.89
N PRO A 79 -9.93 3.33 -10.83
CA PRO A 79 -10.78 2.19 -10.51
C PRO A 79 -10.13 1.29 -9.47
N ASP A 80 -10.94 0.77 -8.56
CA ASP A 80 -10.48 -0.24 -7.62
C ASP A 80 -9.97 -1.47 -8.40
N TRP A 81 -8.84 -2.00 -7.93
CA TRP A 81 -8.26 -3.20 -8.52
C TRP A 81 -9.09 -4.43 -8.15
N GLU A 82 -9.28 -5.32 -9.13
CA GLU A 82 -9.79 -6.67 -8.91
C GLU A 82 -8.77 -7.69 -9.40
N CYS A 83 -8.77 -8.88 -8.77
CA CYS A 83 -7.79 -9.93 -9.06
C CYS A 83 -7.67 -10.24 -10.56
N HIS A 84 -8.80 -10.32 -11.27
CA HIS A 84 -8.85 -10.63 -12.69
C HIS A 84 -8.30 -9.50 -13.60
N LEU A 85 -8.22 -8.26 -13.09
CA LEU A 85 -7.68 -7.10 -13.81
C LEU A 85 -6.15 -6.96 -13.66
N SER A 86 -5.49 -7.80 -12.85
CA SER A 86 -4.04 -7.74 -12.63
C SER A 86 -3.20 -7.65 -13.91
N PRO A 87 -3.47 -8.43 -14.99
CA PRO A 87 -2.69 -8.33 -16.21
C PRO A 87 -2.79 -6.94 -16.86
N LEU A 88 -3.99 -6.36 -16.90
CA LEU A 88 -4.24 -5.03 -17.45
C LEU A 88 -3.51 -3.96 -16.65
N PHE A 89 -3.65 -3.99 -15.32
CA PHE A 89 -2.96 -3.05 -14.43
C PHE A 89 -1.43 -3.14 -14.59
N ARG A 90 -0.87 -4.35 -14.72
CA ARG A 90 0.58 -4.53 -14.99
C ARG A 90 1.00 -3.91 -16.31
N GLN A 91 0.22 -4.08 -17.37
CA GLN A 91 0.50 -3.46 -18.67
C GLN A 91 0.45 -1.93 -18.59
N ILE A 92 -0.52 -1.36 -17.90
CA ILE A 92 -0.61 0.09 -17.67
C ILE A 92 0.62 0.59 -16.91
N SER A 93 1.01 -0.08 -15.81
CA SER A 93 2.20 0.28 -15.03
C SER A 93 3.48 0.19 -15.85
N LEU A 94 3.65 -0.86 -16.67
CA LEU A 94 4.80 -0.99 -17.58
C LEU A 94 4.83 0.11 -18.63
N HIS A 95 3.68 0.45 -19.22
CA HIS A 95 3.60 1.56 -20.18
C HIS A 95 3.98 2.89 -19.53
N LYS A 96 3.44 3.19 -18.33
CA LYS A 96 3.84 4.37 -17.55
C LYS A 96 5.34 4.40 -17.30
N LEU A 97 5.93 3.26 -16.91
CA LEU A 97 7.37 3.15 -16.67
C LEU A 97 8.18 3.54 -17.92
N ILE A 98 7.77 3.07 -19.11
CA ILE A 98 8.47 3.35 -20.38
C ILE A 98 8.31 4.82 -20.81
N VAL A 99 7.15 5.44 -20.53
CA VAL A 99 6.88 6.82 -20.97
C VAL A 99 7.59 7.85 -20.08
N TYR A 100 7.74 7.56 -18.79
CA TYR A 100 8.21 8.52 -17.78
C TYR A 100 9.62 8.24 -17.23
N HIS A 101 10.31 7.19 -17.69
CA HIS A 101 11.74 6.95 -17.45
C HIS A 101 12.55 7.10 -18.74
#